data_AF-A0AAU9I7B4-F1
#
_entry.id   AF-A0AAU9I7B4-F1
#
_cell.length_a   1.000
_cell.length_b   1.000
_cell.length_c   1.000
_cell.angle_alpha   90.00
_cell.angle_beta   90.00
_cell.angle_gamma   90.00
#
_symmetry.space_group_name_H-M   'P 1'
#
loop_
_entity.id
_entity.type
_entity.pdbx_description
1 polymer ?
#
loop_
_entity_poly.entity_id
_entity_poly.type
_entity_poly.pdbx_seq_one_letter_code
_entity_poly.pdbx_strand_id
1 'polypeptide(L)'
;MAPKSGYWRDNKYTNVFWKCPNSDACLGSTNPNNISYTGECSGSYKGNMCQSCEYGYSKTGDDTCSPCPDKATNSMRIIGIFIALIILGAIMVKSTRDSAFVPKSLTSVYIKIFMNYLQLVMLVTTINLNWPSLVLQVFSTQNSAGSVSDQVFSFDCFLQTSESDPDQYYFNELILMSLMPIGISLLALVIWVFIDLKRKSFKDFTNDYLPALFCYLSCTRTL
;
A
#
# COMPACT_ATOMS: atom_id res chain seq x y z
N MET A 1 14.97 0.91 34.82
CA MET A 1 15.32 1.70 33.62
C MET A 1 14.10 1.77 32.73
N ALA A 2 13.76 2.97 32.27
CA ALA A 2 12.60 3.24 31.42
C ALA A 2 13.06 4.02 30.18
N PRO A 3 12.36 3.89 29.03
CA PRO A 3 12.71 4.60 27.81
C PRO A 3 12.49 6.12 27.96
N LYS A 4 13.39 6.89 27.34
CA LYS A 4 13.21 8.34 27.15
C LYS A 4 12.28 8.60 25.97
N SER A 5 11.73 9.82 25.88
CA SER A 5 10.97 10.26 24.71
C SER A 5 11.78 10.03 23.41
N GLY A 6 11.08 9.56 22.36
CA GLY A 6 11.65 9.15 21.08
C GLY A 6 12.24 7.74 21.04
N TYR A 7 12.18 6.98 22.16
CA TYR A 7 12.70 5.61 22.23
C TYR A 7 11.64 4.62 22.72
N TRP A 8 11.73 3.39 22.24
CA TRP A 8 10.91 2.25 22.63
C TRP A 8 11.77 1.15 23.24
N ARG A 9 11.17 0.34 24.13
CA ARG A 9 11.81 -0.82 24.73
C ARG A 9 10.90 -2.04 24.58
N ASP A 10 11.43 -3.13 24.05
CA ASP A 10 10.63 -4.31 23.70
C ASP A 10 10.05 -5.01 24.94
N ASN A 11 10.84 -5.11 26.01
CA ASN A 11 10.37 -5.71 27.26
C ASN A 11 11.14 -5.16 28.48
N LYS A 12 10.63 -5.45 29.68
CA LYS A 12 11.21 -5.02 30.96
C LYS A 12 12.60 -5.60 31.29
N TYR A 13 13.06 -6.63 30.57
CA TYR A 13 14.32 -7.34 30.82
C TYR A 13 15.45 -6.94 29.87
N THR A 14 15.12 -6.36 28.71
CA THR A 14 16.09 -5.94 27.69
C THR A 14 16.74 -4.62 28.09
N ASN A 15 18.04 -4.45 27.87
CA ASN A 15 18.72 -3.16 28.06
C ASN A 15 18.88 -2.39 26.74
N VAL A 16 18.23 -2.89 25.67
CA VAL A 16 18.27 -2.31 24.33
C VAL A 16 17.08 -1.38 24.17
N PHE A 17 17.36 -0.18 23.66
CA PHE A 17 16.36 0.83 23.35
C PHE A 17 16.43 1.12 21.86
N TRP A 18 15.30 1.04 21.19
CA TRP A 18 15.18 1.33 19.77
C TRP A 18 14.69 2.76 19.57
N LYS A 19 15.25 3.48 18.60
CA LYS A 19 14.74 4.79 18.22
C LYS A 19 13.42 4.59 17.48
N CYS A 20 12.38 5.32 17.87
CA CYS A 20 11.09 5.23 17.17
C CYS A 20 11.19 5.85 15.76
N PRO A 21 10.49 5.29 14.75
CA PRO A 21 10.38 5.89 13.42
C PRO A 21 9.82 7.31 13.49
N ASN A 22 8.75 7.50 14.27
CA ASN A 22 8.20 8.79 14.64
C ASN A 22 8.58 9.11 16.09
N SER A 23 9.46 10.09 16.30
CA SER A 23 9.91 10.49 17.64
C SER A 23 8.78 11.07 18.49
N ASP A 24 7.83 11.74 17.87
CA ASP A 24 6.74 12.46 18.54
C ASP A 24 5.63 11.50 18.98
N ALA A 25 5.55 10.33 18.36
CA ALA A 25 4.63 9.26 18.76
C ALA A 25 5.05 8.58 20.07
N CYS A 26 6.36 8.48 20.34
CA CYS A 26 6.91 7.81 21.53
C CYS A 26 7.20 8.81 22.66
N LEU A 27 6.31 8.87 23.65
CA LEU A 27 6.47 9.75 24.81
C LEU A 27 7.47 9.21 25.84
N GLY A 28 7.76 7.90 25.80
CA GLY A 28 8.59 7.22 26.80
C GLY A 28 7.78 6.95 28.08
N SER A 29 8.42 6.88 29.24
CA SER A 29 7.70 6.76 30.52
C SER A 29 7.41 8.14 31.09
N THR A 30 6.21 8.68 30.87
CA THR A 30 5.86 10.05 31.31
C THR A 30 5.34 10.10 32.74
N ASN A 31 4.70 9.04 33.21
CA ASN A 31 4.06 9.02 34.53
C ASN A 31 5.05 8.60 35.64
N PRO A 32 5.39 9.48 36.59
CA PRO A 32 6.32 9.15 37.68
C PRO A 32 5.72 8.16 38.69
N ASN A 33 4.38 8.06 38.77
CA ASN A 33 3.69 7.15 39.70
C ASN A 33 3.43 5.76 39.11
N ASN A 34 3.49 5.62 37.78
CA ASN A 34 3.33 4.35 37.08
C ASN A 34 4.34 4.27 35.93
N ILE A 35 5.53 3.77 36.24
CA ILE A 35 6.64 3.72 35.29
C ILE A 35 6.34 2.67 34.23
N SER A 36 6.09 3.11 32.99
CA SER A 36 6.01 2.22 31.84
C SER A 36 7.40 1.74 31.44
N TYR A 37 7.67 0.45 31.60
CA TYR A 37 8.97 -0.12 31.24
C TYR A 37 9.19 -0.22 29.73
N THR A 38 8.11 -0.31 28.94
CA THR A 38 8.11 -0.41 27.47
C THR A 38 8.04 0.96 26.78
N GLY A 39 7.36 1.93 27.41
CA GLY A 39 7.09 3.25 26.86
C GLY A 39 5.58 3.50 26.68
N GLU A 40 5.19 4.77 26.61
CA GLU A 40 3.82 5.22 26.36
C GLU A 40 3.75 5.93 25.00
N CYS A 41 2.64 5.74 24.31
CA CYS A 41 2.35 6.35 23.02
C CYS A 41 1.55 7.65 23.19
N SER A 42 1.72 8.56 22.24
CA SER A 42 0.81 9.70 22.03
C SER A 42 -0.61 9.21 21.70
N GLY A 43 -1.64 9.98 22.08
CA GLY A 43 -3.04 9.52 22.04
C GLY A 43 -3.61 9.17 20.66
N SER A 44 -2.93 9.52 19.57
CA SER A 44 -3.32 9.12 18.20
C SER A 44 -2.64 7.83 17.72
N TYR A 45 -1.76 7.24 18.54
CA TYR A 45 -0.90 6.11 18.18
C TYR A 45 -1.02 4.99 19.22
N LYS A 46 -0.82 3.75 18.78
CA LYS A 46 -0.82 2.54 19.61
C LYS A 46 0.13 1.47 19.06
N GLY A 47 0.22 0.36 19.79
CA GLY A 47 1.02 -0.80 19.41
C GLY A 47 2.52 -0.64 19.68
N ASN A 48 3.29 -1.63 19.25
CA ASN A 48 4.74 -1.64 19.44
C ASN A 48 5.39 -0.49 18.67
N MET A 49 6.31 0.23 19.32
CA MET A 49 6.97 1.44 18.80
C MET A 49 6.01 2.56 18.36
N CYS A 50 4.74 2.52 18.81
CA CYS A 50 3.71 3.51 18.49
C CYS A 50 3.49 3.71 16.97
N GLN A 51 3.62 2.64 16.18
CA GLN A 51 3.54 2.70 14.72
C GLN A 51 2.11 2.47 14.19
N SER A 52 1.20 1.92 15.00
CA SER A 52 -0.20 1.74 14.62
C SER A 52 -1.02 2.97 15.03
N CYS A 53 -2.04 3.32 14.25
CA CYS A 53 -2.93 4.42 14.62
C CYS A 53 -4.00 3.97 15.60
N GLU A 54 -4.36 4.83 16.55
CA GLU A 54 -5.44 4.57 17.49
C GLU A 54 -6.82 4.57 16.80
N TYR A 55 -7.83 4.00 17.44
CA TYR A 55 -9.20 3.95 16.91
C TYR A 55 -9.69 5.33 16.47
N GLY A 56 -10.16 5.41 15.22
CA GLY A 56 -10.61 6.67 14.63
C GLY A 56 -9.50 7.50 14.01
N TYR A 57 -8.27 6.98 13.94
CA TYR A 57 -7.15 7.54 13.20
C TYR A 57 -6.65 6.54 12.15
N SER A 58 -6.15 7.03 11.02
CA SER A 58 -5.52 6.21 9.97
C SER A 58 -4.19 6.82 9.57
N LYS A 59 -3.32 5.95 9.04
CA LYS A 59 -1.96 6.33 8.70
C LYS A 59 -1.99 7.27 7.50
N THR A 60 -1.39 8.44 7.69
CA THR A 60 -1.00 9.37 6.65
C THR A 60 0.51 9.21 6.47
N GLY A 61 1.05 9.47 5.28
CA GLY A 61 2.47 9.22 4.97
C GLY A 61 3.46 9.70 6.05
N ASP A 62 4.67 9.12 6.04
CA ASP A 62 5.75 9.39 7.01
C ASP A 62 5.42 9.00 8.47
N ASP A 63 4.76 7.84 8.68
CA ASP A 63 4.43 7.30 10.01
C ASP A 63 3.60 8.25 10.90
N THR A 64 2.75 9.06 10.27
CA THR A 64 1.83 9.97 10.96
C THR A 64 0.40 9.43 10.98
N CYS A 65 -0.36 9.74 12.03
CA CYS A 65 -1.76 9.33 12.13
C CYS A 65 -2.69 10.54 12.08
N SER A 66 -3.65 10.52 11.15
CA SER A 66 -4.66 11.57 10.96
C SER A 66 -6.06 11.04 11.32
N PRO A 67 -6.98 11.90 11.80
CA PRO A 67 -8.33 11.47 12.14
C PRO A 67 -9.08 10.95 10.90
N CYS A 68 -9.82 9.86 11.07
CA CYS A 68 -10.63 9.24 10.03
C CYS A 68 -11.78 10.16 9.61
N PRO A 69 -12.05 10.29 8.30
CA PRO A 69 -13.20 11.03 7.81
C PRO A 69 -14.52 10.31 8.13
N ASP A 70 -15.64 11.03 8.08
CA ASP A 70 -16.98 10.47 8.28
C ASP A 70 -17.23 9.23 7.41
N LYS A 71 -17.93 8.25 7.96
CA LYS A 71 -18.21 6.96 7.30
C LYS A 71 -18.82 7.12 5.91
N ALA A 72 -19.73 8.07 5.72
CA ALA A 72 -20.37 8.34 4.43
C ALA A 72 -19.36 8.88 3.39
N THR A 73 -18.54 9.86 3.79
CA THR A 73 -17.50 10.45 2.94
C THR A 73 -16.42 9.42 2.60
N ASN A 74 -16.00 8.60 3.56
CA ASN A 74 -15.04 7.53 3.33
C ASN A 74 -15.59 6.48 2.36
N SER A 75 -16.85 6.06 2.55
CA SER A 75 -17.51 5.08 1.67
C SER A 75 -17.62 5.61 0.23
N MET A 76 -18.00 6.88 0.06
CA MET A 76 -18.05 7.51 -1.26
C MET A 76 -16.67 7.57 -1.92
N ARG A 77 -15.62 7.89 -1.17
CA ARG A 77 -14.23 7.89 -1.67
C ARG A 77 -13.81 6.50 -2.13
N ILE A 78 -14.00 5.47 -1.31
CA ILE A 78 -13.64 4.08 -1.62
C ILE A 78 -14.38 3.59 -2.88
N ILE A 79 -15.68 3.85 -2.99
CA ILE A 79 -16.47 3.49 -4.17
C ILE A 79 -15.94 4.22 -5.41
N GLY A 80 -15.64 5.52 -5.30
CA GLY A 80 -15.08 6.30 -6.39
C GLY A 80 -13.74 5.76 -6.89
N ILE A 81 -12.85 5.40 -5.96
CA ILE A 81 -11.55 4.77 -6.28
C ILE A 81 -11.75 3.41 -6.94
N PHE A 82 -12.64 2.58 -6.42
CA PHE A 82 -12.91 1.26 -6.98
C PHE A 82 -13.42 1.34 -8.43
N ILE A 83 -14.34 2.28 -8.70
CA ILE A 83 -14.82 2.56 -10.06
C ILE A 83 -13.68 3.06 -10.94
N ALA A 84 -12.86 4.00 -10.45
CA ALA A 84 -11.70 4.50 -11.19
C ALA A 84 -10.70 3.39 -11.55
N LEU A 85 -10.43 2.46 -10.61
CA LEU A 85 -9.58 1.29 -10.86
C LEU A 85 -10.16 0.36 -11.92
N ILE A 86 -11.47 0.11 -11.91
CA ILE A 86 -12.13 -0.68 -12.97
C ILE A 86 -12.00 0.01 -14.33
N ILE A 87 -12.25 1.32 -14.40
CA ILE A 87 -12.14 2.10 -15.64
C ILE A 87 -10.69 2.07 -16.15
N LEU A 88 -9.72 2.35 -15.28
CA LEU A 88 -8.29 2.29 -15.62
C LEU A 88 -7.89 0.88 -16.09
N GLY A 89 -8.34 -0.16 -15.39
CA GLY A 89 -8.10 -1.55 -15.78
C GLY A 89 -8.68 -1.87 -17.16
N ALA A 90 -9.92 -1.45 -17.44
CA ALA A 90 -10.54 -1.63 -18.74
C ALA A 90 -9.78 -0.89 -19.87
N ILE A 91 -9.34 0.35 -19.60
CA ILE A 91 -8.50 1.14 -20.53
C ILE A 91 -7.16 0.43 -20.76
N MET A 92 -6.50 -0.05 -19.71
CA MET A 92 -5.22 -0.75 -19.82
C MET A 92 -5.35 -2.05 -20.62
N VAL A 93 -6.39 -2.85 -20.38
CA VAL A 93 -6.63 -4.08 -21.15
C VAL A 93 -6.91 -3.74 -22.61
N LYS A 94 -7.77 -2.75 -22.88
CA LYS A 94 -8.04 -2.30 -24.24
C LYS A 94 -6.77 -1.80 -24.93
N SER A 95 -6.01 -0.93 -24.28
CA SER A 95 -4.75 -0.39 -24.80
C SER A 95 -3.74 -1.50 -25.09
N THR A 96 -3.67 -2.52 -24.23
CA THR A 96 -2.80 -3.69 -24.43
C THR A 96 -3.25 -4.52 -25.62
N ARG A 97 -4.56 -4.76 -25.78
CA ARG A 97 -5.12 -5.49 -26.92
C ARG A 97 -4.90 -4.74 -28.23
N ASP A 98 -5.19 -3.44 -28.25
CA ASP A 98 -4.99 -2.58 -29.42
C ASP A 98 -3.50 -2.49 -29.79
N SER A 99 -2.61 -2.51 -28.79
CA SER A 99 -1.15 -2.53 -28.99
C SER A 99 -0.59 -3.88 -29.43
N ALA A 100 -1.35 -4.98 -29.36
CA ALA A 100 -0.89 -6.29 -29.81
C ALA A 100 -0.73 -6.36 -31.34
N PHE A 101 -1.48 -5.52 -32.07
CA PHE A 101 -1.52 -5.50 -33.53
C PHE A 101 -0.71 -4.35 -34.15
N VAL A 102 -0.07 -3.52 -33.33
CA VAL A 102 0.74 -2.36 -33.75
C VAL A 102 2.20 -2.62 -33.35
N PRO A 103 3.21 -2.32 -34.20
CA PRO A 103 4.61 -2.43 -33.80
C PRO A 103 4.86 -1.62 -32.51
N LYS A 104 5.46 -2.27 -31.50
CA LYS A 104 5.72 -1.64 -30.20
C LYS A 104 6.58 -0.38 -30.39
N SER A 105 6.05 0.76 -29.94
CA SER A 105 6.81 2.01 -29.95
C SER A 105 7.95 1.93 -28.92
N LEU A 106 9.11 2.52 -29.27
CA LEU A 106 10.26 2.62 -28.36
C LEU A 106 9.89 3.30 -27.02
N THR A 107 8.91 4.20 -27.04
CA THR A 107 8.36 4.89 -25.86
C THR A 107 7.88 3.91 -24.77
N SER A 108 7.21 2.82 -25.13
CA SER A 108 6.73 1.83 -24.15
C SER A 108 7.88 1.13 -23.43
N VAL A 109 9.00 0.90 -24.14
CA VAL A 109 10.21 0.29 -23.58
C VAL A 109 10.85 1.24 -22.56
N TYR A 110 11.02 2.52 -22.93
CA TYR A 110 11.60 3.52 -22.01
C TYR A 110 10.75 3.73 -20.75
N ILE A 111 9.42 3.78 -20.88
CA ILE A 111 8.51 3.92 -19.73
C ILE A 111 8.67 2.73 -18.78
N LYS A 112 8.81 1.50 -19.28
CA LYS A 112 9.00 0.32 -18.43
C LYS A 112 10.33 0.36 -17.67
N ILE A 113 11.42 0.72 -18.34
CA ILE A 113 12.73 0.87 -17.70
C ILE A 113 12.67 1.96 -16.63
N PHE A 114 12.04 3.09 -16.94
CA PHE A 114 11.87 4.20 -16.01
C PHE A 114 11.01 3.80 -14.79
N MET A 115 9.88 3.11 -15.00
CA MET A 115 9.04 2.64 -13.91
C MET A 115 9.76 1.62 -13.02
N ASN A 116 10.54 0.71 -13.62
CA ASN A 116 11.36 -0.23 -12.86
C ASN A 116 12.43 0.49 -12.02
N TYR A 117 13.08 1.51 -12.58
CA TYR A 117 13.99 2.38 -11.84
C TYR A 117 13.27 3.05 -10.66
N LEU A 118 12.09 3.66 -10.89
CA LEU A 118 11.33 4.31 -9.82
C LEU A 118 10.94 3.33 -8.72
N GLN A 119 10.54 2.11 -9.08
CA GLN A 119 10.21 1.04 -8.11
C GLN A 119 11.41 0.68 -7.25
N LEU A 120 12.58 0.49 -7.85
CA LEU A 120 13.83 0.21 -7.12
C LEU A 120 14.22 1.37 -6.20
N VAL A 121 14.12 2.61 -6.67
CA VAL A 121 14.42 3.79 -5.85
C VAL A 121 13.47 3.89 -4.66
N MET A 122 12.16 3.67 -4.85
CA MET A 122 11.19 3.63 -3.75
C MET A 122 11.49 2.51 -2.74
N LEU A 123 11.97 1.35 -3.19
CA LEU A 123 12.39 0.31 -2.26
C LEU A 123 13.60 0.75 -1.42
N VAL A 124 14.57 1.45 -2.03
CA VAL A 124 15.75 1.95 -1.32
C VAL A 124 15.38 3.01 -0.28
N THR A 125 14.32 3.79 -0.47
CA THR A 125 13.87 4.77 0.54
C THR A 125 13.32 4.12 1.81
N THR A 126 12.88 2.86 1.75
CA THR A 126 12.45 2.10 2.95
C THR A 126 13.62 1.73 3.86
N ILE A 127 14.87 1.82 3.37
CA ILE A 127 16.06 1.50 4.14
C ILE A 127 16.48 2.74 4.93
N ASN A 128 16.50 2.62 6.26
CA ASN A 128 16.90 3.66 7.21
C ASN A 128 18.43 3.91 7.19
N LEU A 129 18.92 4.55 6.13
CA LEU A 129 20.31 5.02 6.02
C LEU A 129 20.37 6.54 6.24
N ASN A 130 21.50 7.01 6.80
CA ASN A 130 21.76 8.44 6.97
C ASN A 130 22.18 9.06 5.62
N TRP A 131 21.20 9.28 4.75
CA TRP A 131 21.43 9.85 3.42
C TRP A 131 21.85 11.33 3.50
N PRO A 132 22.73 11.80 2.58
CA PRO A 132 23.04 13.21 2.45
C PRO A 132 21.81 14.02 2.02
N SER A 133 21.77 15.31 2.39
CA SER A 133 20.60 16.19 2.21
C SER A 133 20.07 16.28 0.78
N LEU A 134 20.94 16.18 -0.23
CA LEU A 134 20.55 16.19 -1.64
C LEU A 134 19.66 14.99 -2.01
N VAL A 135 19.97 13.81 -1.47
CA VAL A 135 19.22 12.58 -1.73
C VAL A 135 17.86 12.61 -1.02
N LEU A 136 17.81 13.18 0.19
CA LEU A 136 16.56 13.37 0.93
C LEU A 136 15.57 14.29 0.20
N GLN A 137 16.04 15.31 -0.52
CA GLN A 137 15.16 16.16 -1.33
C GLN A 137 14.52 15.39 -2.48
N VAL A 138 15.31 14.60 -3.21
CA VAL A 138 14.80 13.73 -4.28
C VAL A 138 13.80 12.71 -3.72
N PHE A 139 14.13 12.10 -2.58
CA PHE A 139 13.26 11.14 -1.91
C PHE A 139 11.97 11.77 -1.40
N SER A 140 11.97 13.00 -0.90
CA SER A 140 10.73 13.68 -0.45
C SER A 140 9.72 13.90 -1.60
N THR A 141 10.21 14.25 -2.79
CA THR A 141 9.38 14.41 -3.99
C THR A 141 8.84 13.05 -4.44
N GLN A 142 9.64 12.00 -4.32
CA GLN A 142 9.25 10.65 -4.73
C GLN A 142 8.32 9.97 -3.72
N ASN A 143 8.52 10.17 -2.41
CA ASN A 143 7.64 9.67 -1.35
C ASN A 143 6.24 10.29 -1.45
N SER A 144 6.12 11.54 -1.90
CA SER A 144 4.81 12.17 -2.15
C SER A 144 3.99 11.41 -3.21
N ALA A 145 4.65 10.79 -4.20
CA ALA A 145 3.98 9.92 -5.19
C ALA A 145 3.64 8.54 -4.60
N GLY A 146 4.48 8.01 -3.70
CA GLY A 146 4.26 6.76 -2.98
C GLY A 146 3.13 6.85 -1.96
N SER A 147 3.04 7.95 -1.19
CA SER A 147 2.02 8.15 -0.14
C SER A 147 0.59 8.23 -0.67
N VAL A 148 0.42 8.36 -2.00
CA VAL A 148 -0.88 8.26 -2.65
C VAL A 148 -1.48 6.88 -2.40
N SER A 149 -0.71 5.79 -2.37
CA SER A 149 -1.27 4.46 -2.03
C SER A 149 -1.82 4.43 -0.61
N ASP A 150 -1.09 5.01 0.34
CA ASP A 150 -1.45 4.94 1.76
C ASP A 150 -2.70 5.79 2.06
N GLN A 151 -2.77 6.99 1.48
CA GLN A 151 -3.92 7.89 1.69
C GLN A 151 -5.16 7.48 0.89
N VAL A 152 -4.98 6.94 -0.32
CA VAL A 152 -6.11 6.61 -1.21
C VAL A 152 -6.91 5.45 -0.64
N PHE A 153 -6.28 4.45 -0.03
CA PHE A 153 -7.01 3.25 0.31
C PHE A 153 -7.75 3.28 1.64
N SER A 154 -7.34 4.08 2.64
CA SER A 154 -8.05 4.34 3.93
C SER A 154 -8.88 3.15 4.46
N PHE A 155 -8.43 1.91 4.21
CA PHE A 155 -9.19 0.70 4.54
C PHE A 155 -9.18 0.52 6.05
N ASP A 156 -8.14 1.03 6.71
CA ASP A 156 -8.00 1.13 8.15
C ASP A 156 -9.24 1.72 8.80
N CYS A 157 -9.74 2.85 8.29
CA CYS A 157 -10.91 3.54 8.85
C CYS A 157 -12.21 2.72 8.71
N PHE A 158 -12.27 1.76 7.77
CA PHE A 158 -13.42 0.89 7.59
C PHE A 158 -13.31 -0.40 8.41
N LEU A 159 -12.10 -0.95 8.53
CA LEU A 159 -11.81 -2.22 9.20
C LEU A 159 -11.62 -2.06 10.71
N GLN A 160 -11.30 -0.86 11.20
CA GLN A 160 -11.19 -0.60 12.65
C GLN A 160 -12.56 -0.74 13.33
N THR A 161 -12.75 -1.84 14.05
CA THR A 161 -13.82 -2.00 15.03
C THR A 161 -13.25 -1.83 16.43
N SER A 162 -14.03 -1.25 17.34
CA SER A 162 -13.61 -0.95 18.72
C SER A 162 -13.20 -2.18 19.55
N GLU A 163 -13.48 -3.39 19.07
CA GLU A 163 -13.21 -4.66 19.77
C GLU A 163 -12.15 -5.54 19.09
N SER A 164 -11.53 -5.06 18.01
CA SER A 164 -10.52 -5.86 17.30
C SER A 164 -9.15 -5.77 17.96
N ASP A 165 -8.56 -6.93 18.29
CA ASP A 165 -7.19 -7.02 18.76
C ASP A 165 -6.23 -6.41 17.71
N PRO A 166 -5.21 -5.63 18.12
CA PRO A 166 -4.27 -4.98 17.19
C PRO A 166 -3.62 -5.96 16.22
N ASP A 167 -3.30 -7.16 16.70
CA ASP A 167 -2.65 -8.20 15.91
C ASP A 167 -3.60 -8.76 14.83
N GLN A 168 -4.86 -9.02 15.18
CA GLN A 168 -5.85 -9.57 14.26
C GLN A 168 -6.19 -8.58 13.13
N TYR A 169 -6.27 -7.30 13.46
CA TYR A 169 -6.46 -6.24 12.48
C TYR A 169 -5.32 -6.22 11.44
N TYR A 170 -4.07 -6.26 11.90
CA TYR A 170 -2.89 -6.22 11.02
C TYR A 170 -2.86 -7.41 10.05
N PHE A 171 -3.15 -8.62 10.52
CA PHE A 171 -3.20 -9.80 9.64
C PHE A 171 -4.33 -9.72 8.61
N ASN A 172 -5.51 -9.22 8.99
CA ASN A 172 -6.63 -9.06 8.06
C ASN A 172 -6.32 -8.04 6.96
N GLU A 173 -5.67 -6.93 7.31
CA GLU A 173 -5.25 -5.90 6.36
C GLU A 173 -4.25 -6.46 5.32
N LEU A 174 -3.24 -7.21 5.78
CA LEU A 174 -2.27 -7.86 4.90
C LEU A 174 -2.92 -8.86 3.93
N ILE A 175 -3.84 -9.69 4.42
CA ILE A 175 -4.57 -10.65 3.59
C ILE A 175 -5.39 -9.91 2.54
N LEU A 176 -6.09 -8.83 2.92
CA LEU A 176 -6.88 -8.03 2.01
C LEU A 176 -6.01 -7.40 0.90
N MET A 177 -4.89 -6.76 1.28
CA MET A 177 -3.95 -6.16 0.31
C MET A 177 -3.34 -7.21 -0.63
N SER A 178 -3.05 -8.42 -0.12
CA SER A 178 -2.53 -9.52 -0.94
C SER A 178 -3.57 -10.10 -1.90
N LEU A 179 -4.85 -10.17 -1.52
CA LEU A 179 -5.91 -10.75 -2.34
C LEU A 179 -6.54 -9.75 -3.32
N MET A 180 -6.47 -8.45 -3.03
CA MET A 180 -7.01 -7.37 -3.86
C MET A 180 -6.56 -7.43 -5.34
N PRO A 181 -5.25 -7.54 -5.68
CA PRO A 181 -4.83 -7.60 -7.08
C PRO A 181 -5.34 -8.85 -7.81
N ILE A 182 -5.48 -9.98 -7.11
CA ILE A 182 -6.03 -11.22 -7.67
C ILE A 182 -7.52 -11.03 -7.94
N GLY A 183 -8.26 -10.44 -6.99
CA GLY A 183 -9.69 -10.16 -7.13
C GLY A 183 -9.99 -9.24 -8.31
N ILE A 184 -9.26 -8.14 -8.46
CA ILE A 184 -9.41 -7.20 -9.59
C ILE A 184 -9.12 -7.91 -10.92
N SER A 185 -8.07 -8.74 -10.97
CA SER A 185 -7.70 -9.50 -12.17
C SER A 185 -8.79 -10.49 -12.58
N LEU A 186 -9.37 -11.22 -11.61
CA LEU A 186 -10.48 -12.15 -11.85
C LEU A 186 -11.74 -11.42 -12.32
N LEU A 187 -12.10 -10.30 -11.69
CA LEU A 187 -13.24 -9.48 -12.12
C LEU A 187 -13.06 -8.97 -13.55
N ALA A 188 -11.86 -8.48 -13.89
CA ALA A 188 -11.56 -8.07 -15.25
C ALA A 188 -11.74 -9.24 -16.24
N LEU A 189 -11.19 -10.42 -15.94
CA LEU A 189 -11.37 -11.62 -16.78
C LEU A 189 -12.85 -11.97 -16.97
N VAL A 190 -13.65 -11.99 -15.90
CA VAL A 190 -15.09 -12.29 -15.98
C VAL A 190 -15.81 -11.28 -16.86
N ILE A 191 -15.53 -9.98 -16.72
CA ILE A 191 -16.14 -8.92 -17.52
C ILE A 191 -15.82 -9.13 -19.01
N TRP A 192 -14.55 -9.38 -19.36
CA TRP A 192 -14.13 -9.59 -20.74
C TRP A 192 -14.73 -10.87 -21.35
N VAL A 193 -14.72 -11.98 -20.60
CA VAL A 193 -15.36 -13.24 -21.03
C VAL A 193 -16.85 -13.02 -21.28
N PHE A 194 -17.55 -12.31 -20.40
CA PHE A 194 -18.98 -12.04 -20.55
C PHE A 194 -19.29 -11.15 -21.77
N ILE A 195 -18.46 -10.14 -22.02
CA ILE A 195 -18.56 -9.28 -23.21
C ILE A 195 -18.38 -10.12 -24.49
N ASP A 196 -17.42 -11.02 -24.52
CA ASP A 196 -17.15 -11.88 -25.69
C ASP A 196 -18.24 -12.92 -25.92
N LEU A 197 -18.75 -13.54 -24.85
CA LEU A 197 -19.90 -14.45 -24.92
C LEU A 197 -21.13 -13.74 -25.52
N LYS A 198 -21.37 -12.48 -25.16
CA LYS A 198 -22.46 -11.68 -25.75
C LYS A 198 -22.17 -11.22 -27.18
N ARG A 199 -20.91 -11.05 -27.57
CA ARG A 199 -20.52 -10.64 -28.94
C ARG A 199 -20.57 -11.77 -29.97
N LYS A 200 -20.79 -13.03 -29.58
CA LYS A 200 -20.96 -14.18 -30.51
C LYS A 200 -19.83 -14.32 -31.57
N SER A 201 -18.58 -13.91 -31.25
CA SER A 201 -17.40 -14.25 -32.07
C SER A 201 -16.59 -15.34 -31.38
N PHE A 202 -17.02 -16.59 -31.53
CA PHE A 202 -16.32 -17.77 -30.96
C PHE A 202 -15.00 -18.08 -31.70
N LYS A 203 -14.73 -17.44 -32.85
CA LYS A 203 -13.51 -17.66 -33.64
C LYS A 203 -12.29 -16.85 -33.16
N ASP A 204 -12.52 -15.73 -32.47
CA ASP A 204 -11.43 -14.89 -31.95
C ASP A 204 -11.01 -15.28 -30.52
N PHE A 205 -11.87 -15.99 -29.78
CA PHE A 205 -11.63 -16.35 -28.38
C PHE A 205 -10.41 -17.27 -28.19
N THR A 206 -10.23 -18.27 -29.06
CA THR A 206 -9.11 -19.22 -28.98
C THR A 206 -7.80 -18.62 -29.53
N ASN A 207 -7.87 -17.64 -30.43
CA ASN A 207 -6.68 -17.04 -31.05
C ASN A 207 -6.14 -15.80 -30.32
N ASP A 208 -6.98 -15.05 -29.59
CA ASP A 208 -6.55 -13.85 -28.87
C ASP A 208 -6.23 -14.13 -27.38
N TYR A 209 -6.99 -15.00 -26.71
CA TYR A 209 -6.86 -15.18 -25.25
C TYR A 209 -5.88 -16.26 -24.83
N LEU A 210 -5.72 -17.34 -25.60
CA LEU A 210 -4.68 -18.33 -25.34
C LEU A 210 -3.28 -17.70 -25.36
N PRO A 211 -2.90 -16.87 -26.35
CA PRO A 211 -1.61 -16.19 -26.31
C PRO A 211 -1.53 -15.07 -25.28
N ALA A 212 -2.64 -14.43 -24.87
CA ALA A 212 -2.62 -13.46 -23.77
C ALA A 212 -2.40 -14.12 -22.40
N LEU A 213 -3.01 -15.29 -22.18
CA LEU A 213 -2.88 -16.10 -20.96
C LEU A 213 -1.54 -16.86 -20.92
N PHE A 214 -1.08 -17.38 -22.07
CA PHE A 214 0.28 -17.88 -22.24
C PHE A 214 1.33 -16.76 -22.18
N CYS A 215 1.08 -15.54 -22.66
CA CYS A 215 2.00 -14.40 -22.45
C CYS A 215 2.08 -14.01 -20.97
N TYR A 216 0.96 -14.01 -20.24
CA TYR A 216 0.99 -13.74 -18.79
C TYR A 216 1.84 -14.77 -18.03
N LEU A 217 1.86 -16.03 -18.49
CA LEU A 217 2.62 -17.13 -17.90
C LEU A 217 4.04 -17.34 -18.50
N SER A 218 4.30 -16.87 -19.73
CA SER A 218 5.55 -17.10 -20.47
C SER A 218 6.40 -15.84 -20.62
N CYS A 219 5.83 -14.64 -20.47
CA CYS A 219 6.58 -13.38 -20.49
C CYS A 219 7.34 -13.13 -19.18
N THR A 220 7.04 -13.89 -18.12
CA THR A 220 7.92 -14.06 -16.94
C THR A 220 9.12 -14.98 -17.21
N ARG A 221 9.20 -15.61 -18.39
CA ARG A 221 10.22 -16.62 -18.72
C ARG A 221 11.18 -16.22 -19.86
N THR A 222 11.21 -14.94 -20.22
CA THR A 222 12.26 -14.36 -21.09
C THR A 222 12.90 -13.16 -20.40
N LEU A 223 13.59 -13.48 -19.31
CA LEU A 223 14.87 -12.86 -18.97
C LEU A 223 15.95 -13.46 -19.87
#